data_AF-A0A2D4XC17-F1
#
_entry.id   AF-A0A2D4XC17-F1
#
_cell.length_a   1.000
_cell.length_b   1.000
_cell.length_c   1.000
_cell.angle_alpha   90.00
_cell.angle_beta   90.00
_cell.angle_gamma   90.00
#
_symmetry.space_group_name_H-M   'P 1'
#
loop_
_entity.id
_entity.type
_entity.pdbx_description
1 polymer ?
#
loop_
_entity_poly.entity_id
_entity_poly.type
_entity_poly.pdbx_seq_one_letter_code
_entity_poly.pdbx_strand_id
1 'polypeptide(L)'
;MALELSNISELLELAKSGDRRSLSRLLSELAESDKTTVPRPDSIWTLGVTGPPGSGKSTLIGRLAKHWVERGESVAILALDPTSPISGGSFLADRIRMEGSDLGERVFVRSIASGNNPGGISPQIWPMCYSLALCGWSRIVIETVGTGQSEYRIAALADRLLLVDGPDRGDIIQAEKAGIIELADIIAV
;
A
#
# COMPACT_ATOMS: atom_id res chain seq x y z
N MET A 1 14.05 -23.14 -5.44
CA MET A 1 14.89 -22.07 -6.03
C MET A 1 14.68 -21.88 -7.53
N ALA A 2 15.12 -22.76 -8.44
CA ALA A 2 14.91 -22.56 -9.89
C ALA A 2 13.42 -22.60 -10.30
N LEU A 3 12.63 -23.47 -9.68
CA LEU A 3 11.17 -23.61 -9.92
C LEU A 3 10.34 -22.45 -9.33
N GLU A 4 10.79 -21.82 -8.26
CA GLU A 4 10.10 -20.67 -7.65
C GLU A 4 10.34 -19.40 -8.46
N LEU A 5 11.57 -19.19 -8.95
CA LEU A 5 11.91 -18.07 -9.83
C LEU A 5 11.17 -18.15 -11.17
N SER A 6 10.99 -19.35 -11.73
CA SER A 6 10.18 -19.54 -12.95
C SER A 6 8.71 -19.19 -12.73
N ASN A 7 8.14 -19.54 -11.58
CA ASN A 7 6.74 -19.24 -11.25
C ASN A 7 6.49 -17.73 -11.09
N ILE A 8 7.41 -17.00 -10.45
CA ILE A 8 7.26 -15.56 -10.23
C ILE A 8 7.37 -14.78 -11.54
N SER A 9 8.31 -15.15 -12.42
CA SER A 9 8.42 -14.53 -13.74
C SER A 9 7.16 -14.76 -14.58
N GLU A 10 6.61 -15.97 -14.55
CA GLU A 10 5.37 -16.31 -15.26
C GLU A 10 4.17 -15.52 -14.71
N LEU A 11 4.01 -15.46 -13.39
CA LEU A 11 2.96 -14.68 -12.75
C LEU A 11 3.08 -13.18 -13.07
N LEU A 12 4.30 -12.65 -13.15
CA LEU A 12 4.55 -11.26 -13.53
C LEU A 12 4.15 -10.98 -14.98
N GLU A 13 4.50 -11.84 -15.94
CA GLU A 13 4.10 -11.66 -17.34
C GLU A 13 2.57 -11.74 -17.51
N LEU A 14 1.91 -12.70 -16.83
CA LEU A 14 0.45 -12.76 -16.79
C LEU A 14 -0.17 -11.51 -16.16
N ALA A 15 0.39 -11.02 -15.06
CA ALA A 15 -0.07 -9.80 -14.40
C ALA A 15 0.07 -8.57 -15.31
N LYS A 16 1.16 -8.44 -16.07
CA LYS A 16 1.37 -7.38 -17.07
C LYS A 16 0.31 -7.39 -18.17
N SER A 17 -0.21 -8.56 -18.53
CA SER A 17 -1.33 -8.67 -19.48
C SER A 17 -2.70 -8.26 -18.91
N GLY A 18 -2.77 -7.86 -17.64
CA GLY A 18 -4.00 -7.46 -16.96
C GLY A 18 -4.66 -8.54 -16.10
N ASP A 19 -4.05 -9.73 -15.96
CA ASP A 19 -4.60 -10.79 -15.10
C ASP A 19 -4.43 -10.43 -13.61
N ARG A 20 -5.50 -9.88 -13.04
CA ARG A 20 -5.57 -9.48 -11.62
C ARG A 20 -5.42 -10.65 -10.65
N ARG A 21 -5.79 -11.87 -11.05
CA ARG A 21 -5.64 -13.07 -10.22
C ARG A 21 -4.17 -13.45 -10.15
N SER A 22 -3.48 -13.41 -11.28
CA SER A 22 -2.03 -13.63 -11.34
C SER A 22 -1.28 -12.54 -10.59
N LEU A 23 -1.69 -11.27 -10.70
CA LEU A 23 -1.14 -10.18 -9.87
C LEU A 23 -1.34 -10.46 -8.36
N SER A 24 -2.53 -10.86 -7.94
CA SER A 24 -2.80 -11.16 -6.52
C SER A 24 -1.95 -12.33 -6.01
N ARG A 25 -1.74 -13.36 -6.84
CA ARG A 25 -0.87 -14.50 -6.52
C ARG A 25 0.60 -14.07 -6.45
N LEU A 26 1.07 -13.30 -7.41
CA LEU A 26 2.41 -12.72 -7.41
C LEU A 26 2.70 -12.00 -6.10
N LEU A 27 1.78 -11.14 -5.64
CA LEU A 27 1.95 -10.42 -4.37
C LEU A 27 1.93 -11.35 -3.15
N SER A 28 1.19 -12.46 -3.16
CA SER A 28 1.27 -13.49 -2.11
C SER A 28 2.66 -14.15 -2.09
N GLU A 29 3.14 -14.62 -3.24
CA GLU A 29 4.44 -15.30 -3.37
C GLU A 29 5.60 -14.38 -2.94
N LEU A 30 5.49 -13.09 -3.31
CA LEU A 30 6.45 -12.07 -2.87
C LEU A 30 6.40 -11.81 -1.38
N ALA A 31 5.24 -11.97 -0.72
CA ALA A 31 5.12 -11.78 0.73
C ALA A 31 5.83 -12.90 1.51
N GLU A 32 5.87 -14.11 0.97
CA GLU A 32 6.40 -15.31 1.64
C GLU A 32 7.89 -15.59 1.32
N SER A 33 8.42 -15.02 0.24
CA SER A 33 9.79 -15.28 -0.21
C SER A 33 10.76 -14.14 0.15
N ASP A 34 11.80 -14.45 0.93
CA ASP A 34 12.88 -13.52 1.29
C ASP A 34 13.93 -13.31 0.17
N LYS A 35 13.92 -14.12 -0.89
CA LYS A 35 15.00 -14.16 -1.90
C LYS A 35 14.54 -13.82 -3.32
N THR A 36 13.33 -13.35 -3.48
CA THR A 36 12.82 -13.02 -4.81
C THR A 36 13.34 -11.67 -5.28
N THR A 37 13.80 -11.64 -6.53
CA THR A 37 14.16 -10.39 -7.22
C THR A 37 13.10 -10.09 -8.28
N VAL A 38 12.55 -8.88 -8.23
CA VAL A 38 11.69 -8.31 -9.28
C VAL A 38 12.49 -7.20 -9.95
N PRO A 39 12.46 -7.06 -11.29
CA PRO A 39 13.13 -5.97 -11.96
C PRO A 39 12.70 -4.62 -11.38
N ARG A 40 13.66 -3.75 -11.06
CA ARG A 40 13.36 -2.40 -10.59
C ARG A 40 12.92 -1.56 -11.79
N PRO A 41 11.77 -0.86 -11.73
CA PRO A 41 11.36 0.05 -12.78
C PRO A 41 12.25 1.31 -12.78
N ASP A 42 12.40 1.95 -13.95
CA ASP A 42 13.19 3.18 -14.09
C ASP A 42 12.63 4.34 -13.26
N SER A 43 11.31 4.38 -13.12
CA SER A 43 10.59 5.32 -12.26
C SER A 43 9.40 4.63 -11.61
N ILE A 44 9.06 5.09 -10.42
CA ILE A 44 7.90 4.64 -9.67
C ILE A 44 7.29 5.85 -8.97
N TRP A 45 5.97 5.85 -8.79
CA TRP A 45 5.28 6.83 -7.97
C TRP A 45 4.67 6.12 -6.78
N THR A 46 5.16 6.42 -5.58
CA THR A 46 4.66 5.87 -4.33
C THR A 46 4.26 6.97 -3.35
N LEU A 47 3.10 6.79 -2.71
CA LEU A 47 2.62 7.64 -1.62
C LEU A 47 2.41 6.79 -0.37
N GLY A 48 3.18 7.10 0.68
CA GLY A 48 2.95 6.58 2.00
C GLY A 48 1.86 7.39 2.69
N VAL A 49 0.87 6.73 3.30
CA VAL A 49 -0.18 7.37 4.09
C VAL A 49 -0.18 6.78 5.49
N THR A 50 0.01 7.65 6.48
CA THR A 50 0.05 7.27 7.90
C THR A 50 -0.71 8.26 8.78
N GLY A 51 -0.82 7.96 10.07
CA GLY A 51 -1.58 8.74 11.04
C GLY A 51 -2.50 7.88 11.90
N PRO A 52 -3.00 8.41 13.02
CA PRO A 52 -3.59 7.60 14.09
C PRO A 52 -4.88 6.89 13.65
N PRO A 53 -5.32 5.82 14.33
CA PRO A 53 -6.61 5.20 14.08
C PRO A 53 -7.74 6.23 14.22
N GLY A 54 -8.73 6.16 13.32
CA GLY A 54 -9.85 7.10 13.32
C GLY A 54 -9.60 8.48 12.72
N SER A 55 -8.37 8.82 12.29
CA SER A 55 -8.05 10.08 11.59
C SER A 55 -8.70 10.25 10.21
N GLY A 56 -9.35 9.21 9.69
CA GLY A 56 -9.99 9.26 8.37
C GLY A 56 -9.11 8.87 7.18
N LYS A 57 -7.87 8.37 7.40
CA LYS A 57 -6.95 7.87 6.35
C LYS A 57 -7.63 7.11 5.23
N SER A 58 -8.30 6.01 5.53
CA SER A 58 -8.91 5.16 4.50
C SER A 58 -10.03 5.90 3.75
N THR A 59 -10.76 6.80 4.39
CA THR A 59 -11.75 7.64 3.70
C THR A 59 -11.07 8.62 2.74
N LEU A 60 -9.97 9.26 3.17
CA LEU A 60 -9.18 10.15 2.32
C LEU A 60 -8.56 9.41 1.14
N ILE A 61 -7.96 8.23 1.37
CA ILE A 61 -7.38 7.39 0.32
C ILE A 61 -8.46 7.00 -0.71
N GLY A 62 -9.65 6.60 -0.27
CA GLY A 62 -10.76 6.30 -1.18
C GLY A 62 -11.15 7.49 -2.07
N ARG A 63 -11.21 8.70 -1.49
CA ARG A 63 -11.49 9.94 -2.24
C ARG A 63 -10.37 10.29 -3.23
N LEU A 64 -9.10 10.16 -2.82
CA LEU A 64 -7.95 10.38 -3.69
C LEU A 64 -7.93 9.36 -4.85
N ALA A 65 -8.17 8.09 -4.55
CA ALA A 65 -8.24 7.04 -5.56
C ALA A 65 -9.31 7.34 -6.60
N LYS A 66 -10.53 7.71 -6.16
CA LYS A 66 -11.59 8.14 -7.06
C LYS A 66 -11.17 9.33 -7.94
N HIS A 67 -10.58 10.37 -7.34
CA HIS A 67 -10.10 11.54 -8.09
C HIS A 67 -9.05 11.18 -9.16
N TRP A 68 -8.12 10.29 -8.85
CA TRP A 68 -7.13 9.82 -9.83
C TRP A 68 -7.77 8.98 -10.94
N VAL A 69 -8.72 8.11 -10.61
CA VAL A 69 -9.45 7.33 -11.61
C VAL A 69 -10.26 8.22 -12.56
N GLU A 70 -10.91 9.27 -12.04
CA GLU A 70 -11.63 10.27 -12.86
C GLU A 70 -10.69 11.02 -13.83
N ARG A 71 -9.39 11.06 -13.54
CA ARG A 71 -8.34 11.59 -14.42
C ARG A 71 -7.75 10.56 -15.38
N GLY A 72 -8.29 9.34 -15.40
CA GLY A 72 -7.83 8.24 -16.24
C GLY A 72 -6.62 7.47 -15.68
N GLU A 73 -6.24 7.70 -14.43
CA GLU A 73 -5.08 7.08 -13.78
C GLU A 73 -5.49 5.72 -13.14
N SER A 74 -4.52 4.83 -12.95
CA SER A 74 -4.68 3.52 -12.30
C SER A 74 -4.06 3.54 -10.90
N VAL A 75 -4.79 3.04 -9.90
CA VAL A 75 -4.43 3.15 -8.47
C VAL A 75 -4.30 1.78 -7.82
N ALA A 76 -3.14 1.47 -7.25
CA ALA A 76 -2.92 0.30 -6.42
C ALA A 76 -2.73 0.72 -4.95
N ILE A 77 -3.41 0.04 -4.02
CA ILE A 77 -3.36 0.33 -2.59
C ILE A 77 -2.87 -0.92 -1.86
N LEU A 78 -1.74 -0.80 -1.17
CA LEU A 78 -1.18 -1.79 -0.25
C LEU A 78 -1.48 -1.38 1.18
N ALA A 79 -2.41 -2.08 1.83
CA ALA A 79 -2.80 -1.81 3.21
C ALA A 79 -2.01 -2.72 4.16
N LEU A 80 -1.12 -2.14 4.97
CA LEU A 80 -0.31 -2.82 5.96
C LEU A 80 -1.09 -2.86 7.29
N ASP A 81 -1.66 -4.03 7.62
CA ASP A 81 -2.49 -4.26 8.82
C ASP A 81 -1.92 -5.44 9.65
N PRO A 82 -1.70 -5.33 10.97
CA PRO A 82 -1.22 -6.41 11.83
C PRO A 82 -2.36 -7.37 12.17
N THR A 83 -3.62 -6.98 11.93
CA THR A 83 -4.83 -7.68 12.35
C THR A 83 -5.81 -7.81 11.20
N SER A 84 -5.69 -8.90 10.43
CA SER A 84 -6.82 -9.83 10.20
C SER A 84 -6.42 -10.97 9.25
N PRO A 85 -6.18 -12.19 9.79
CA PRO A 85 -6.14 -13.42 9.00
C PRO A 85 -7.55 -13.97 8.68
N ILE A 86 -8.63 -13.36 9.19
CA ILE A 86 -9.96 -14.01 9.30
C ILE A 86 -11.08 -13.23 8.59
N SER A 87 -10.99 -11.91 8.40
CA SER A 87 -12.07 -11.12 7.78
C SER A 87 -11.95 -10.93 6.26
N GLY A 88 -10.81 -11.25 5.63
CA GLY A 88 -10.65 -11.30 4.16
C GLY A 88 -10.93 -10.00 3.36
N GLY A 89 -11.38 -8.92 4.01
CA GLY A 89 -11.76 -7.65 3.39
C GLY A 89 -11.08 -6.49 4.09
N SER A 90 -10.33 -5.69 3.32
CA SER A 90 -10.01 -4.33 3.73
C SER A 90 -11.30 -3.53 3.64
N PHE A 91 -11.74 -2.89 4.73
CA PHE A 91 -12.90 -1.97 4.71
C PHE A 91 -12.81 -0.94 3.58
N LEU A 92 -11.59 -0.55 3.20
CA LEU A 92 -11.32 0.32 2.07
C LEU A 92 -11.57 -0.39 0.73
N ALA A 93 -11.12 -1.64 0.58
CA ALA A 93 -11.39 -2.45 -0.61
C ALA A 93 -12.89 -2.69 -0.80
N ASP A 94 -13.61 -3.02 0.26
CA ASP A 94 -15.06 -3.25 0.21
C ASP A 94 -15.80 -1.95 -0.13
N ARG A 95 -15.38 -0.82 0.47
CA ARG A 95 -15.96 0.50 0.17
C ARG A 95 -15.69 0.97 -1.27
N ILE A 96 -14.47 0.80 -1.78
CA ILE A 96 -14.12 1.17 -3.16
C ILE A 96 -14.89 0.29 -4.17
N ARG A 97 -15.05 -1.01 -3.89
CA ARG A 97 -15.86 -1.92 -4.72
C ARG A 97 -17.35 -1.57 -4.70
N MET A 98 -17.84 -0.98 -3.62
CA MET A 98 -19.24 -0.53 -3.48
C MET A 98 -19.54 0.80 -4.21
N GLU A 99 -18.54 1.62 -4.54
CA GLU A 99 -18.74 2.96 -5.14
C GLU A 99 -18.89 2.98 -6.68
N GLY A 100 -18.81 1.83 -7.38
CA GLY A 100 -19.12 1.70 -8.81
C GLY A 100 -18.25 0.71 -9.59
N SER A 101 -18.70 0.27 -10.77
CA SER A 101 -18.01 -0.73 -11.62
C SER A 101 -16.68 -0.24 -12.18
N ASP A 102 -16.59 1.03 -12.61
CA ASP A 102 -15.41 1.59 -13.28
C ASP A 102 -14.20 1.74 -12.33
N LEU A 103 -14.48 1.96 -11.04
CA LEU A 103 -13.45 1.96 -9.99
C LEU A 103 -12.85 0.55 -9.83
N GLY A 104 -13.61 -0.51 -10.08
CA GLY A 104 -13.15 -1.89 -9.88
C GLY A 104 -12.02 -2.31 -10.81
N GLU A 105 -11.98 -1.78 -12.03
CA GLU A 105 -10.92 -2.10 -13.00
C GLU A 105 -9.65 -1.27 -12.77
N ARG A 106 -9.81 0.02 -12.49
CA ARG A 106 -8.71 0.98 -12.31
C ARG A 106 -8.23 1.14 -10.87
N VAL A 107 -8.81 0.41 -9.92
CA VAL A 107 -8.32 0.33 -8.55
C VAL A 107 -8.00 -1.11 -8.18
N PHE A 108 -6.83 -1.34 -7.60
CA PHE A 108 -6.41 -2.61 -7.01
C PHE A 108 -6.11 -2.40 -5.54
N VAL A 109 -6.64 -3.26 -4.66
CA VAL A 109 -6.41 -3.17 -3.22
C VAL A 109 -5.95 -4.52 -2.71
N ARG A 110 -4.88 -4.51 -1.91
CA ARG A 110 -4.31 -5.70 -1.29
C ARG A 110 -3.94 -5.40 0.16
N SER A 111 -4.49 -6.18 1.08
CA SER A 111 -4.00 -6.22 2.46
C SER A 111 -2.73 -7.06 2.52
N ILE A 112 -1.70 -6.55 3.20
CA ILE A 112 -0.45 -7.24 3.47
C ILE A 112 -0.35 -7.41 4.98
N ALA A 113 -0.26 -8.66 5.43
CA ALA A 113 0.02 -8.95 6.82
C ALA A 113 1.47 -8.57 7.15
N SER A 114 1.70 -7.92 8.28
CA SER A 114 3.03 -7.49 8.71
C SER A 114 4.00 -8.64 9.05
N GLY A 115 3.53 -9.90 9.02
CA GLY A 115 4.30 -11.10 9.37
C GLY A 115 4.83 -11.08 10.82
N ASN A 116 5.68 -12.06 11.16
CA ASN A 116 6.38 -12.13 12.46
C ASN A 116 7.59 -11.17 12.55
N ASN A 117 7.66 -10.14 11.70
CA ASN A 117 8.84 -9.29 11.62
C ASN A 117 8.81 -8.29 12.80
N PRO A 118 9.72 -8.40 13.79
CA PRO A 118 9.77 -7.48 14.93
C PRO A 118 10.28 -6.14 14.42
N GLY A 119 9.37 -5.26 13.99
CA GLY A 119 9.68 -4.02 13.28
C GLY A 119 8.65 -3.60 12.22
N GLY A 120 7.62 -4.42 11.96
CA GLY A 120 6.31 -3.96 11.49
C GLY A 120 6.11 -3.73 9.98
N ILE A 121 7.16 -3.76 9.13
CA ILE A 121 6.98 -3.74 7.67
C ILE A 121 8.00 -4.68 7.01
N SER A 122 7.55 -5.57 6.11
CA SER A 122 8.43 -6.47 5.38
C SER A 122 9.24 -5.74 4.30
N PRO A 123 10.55 -6.06 4.14
CA PRO A 123 11.34 -5.64 2.98
C PRO A 123 10.70 -5.96 1.61
N GLN A 124 9.80 -6.94 1.59
CA GLN A 124 9.04 -7.42 0.44
C GLN A 124 8.10 -6.37 -0.18
N ILE A 125 7.82 -5.26 0.51
CA ILE A 125 7.00 -4.17 -0.05
C ILE A 125 7.61 -3.58 -1.32
N TRP A 126 8.93 -3.48 -1.42
CA TRP A 126 9.58 -2.93 -2.62
C TRP A 126 9.36 -3.80 -3.87
N PRO A 127 9.66 -5.12 -3.85
CA PRO A 127 9.30 -6.03 -4.94
C PRO A 127 7.81 -5.97 -5.34
N MET A 128 6.90 -5.80 -4.37
CA MET A 128 5.47 -5.63 -4.64
C MET A 128 5.18 -4.32 -5.39
N CYS A 129 5.74 -3.20 -4.93
CA CYS A 129 5.61 -1.91 -5.60
C CYS A 129 6.20 -1.94 -7.02
N TYR A 130 7.35 -2.58 -7.21
CA TYR A 130 7.95 -2.76 -8.53
C TYR A 130 7.06 -3.58 -9.46
N SER A 131 6.49 -4.68 -8.96
CA SER A 131 5.55 -5.50 -9.73
C SER A 131 4.33 -4.70 -10.16
N LEU A 132 3.76 -3.90 -9.25
CA LEU A 132 2.63 -3.02 -9.56
C LEU A 132 3.00 -1.98 -10.64
N ALA A 133 4.14 -1.31 -10.49
CA ALA A 133 4.61 -0.33 -11.47
C ALA A 133 4.81 -0.97 -12.86
N LEU A 134 5.46 -2.14 -12.91
CA LEU A 134 5.67 -2.90 -14.15
C LEU A 134 4.35 -3.36 -14.79
N CYS A 135 3.28 -3.55 -14.01
CA CYS A 135 1.95 -3.87 -14.51
C CYS A 135 1.13 -2.62 -14.90
N GLY A 136 1.73 -1.43 -14.92
CA GLY A 136 1.07 -0.20 -15.35
C GLY A 136 0.21 0.50 -14.29
N TRP A 137 0.38 0.17 -13.01
CA TRP A 137 -0.26 0.90 -11.91
C TRP A 137 0.45 2.24 -11.69
N SER A 138 -0.20 3.33 -12.06
CA SER A 138 0.39 4.67 -12.09
C SER A 138 0.49 5.36 -10.72
N ARG A 139 -0.38 4.97 -9.76
CA ARG A 139 -0.39 5.48 -8.39
C ARG A 139 -0.32 4.31 -7.43
N ILE A 140 0.76 4.18 -6.66
CA ILE A 140 0.90 3.12 -5.65
C ILE A 140 0.83 3.78 -4.28
N VAL A 141 -0.22 3.47 -3.52
CA VAL A 141 -0.45 3.98 -2.18
C VAL A 141 -0.12 2.88 -1.17
N ILE A 142 0.66 3.21 -0.16
CA ILE A 142 0.99 2.32 0.94
C ILE A 142 0.35 2.91 2.19
N GLU A 143 -0.58 2.20 2.82
CA GLU A 143 -1.26 2.63 4.05
C GLU A 143 -0.73 1.83 5.24
N THR A 144 -0.35 2.49 6.33
CA THR A 144 -0.14 1.81 7.62
C THR A 144 -1.34 2.01 8.55
N VAL A 145 -1.59 1.03 9.40
CA VAL A 145 -2.29 1.29 10.67
C VAL A 145 -1.43 2.18 11.58
N GLY A 146 -2.04 3.23 12.11
CA GLY A 146 -1.38 4.26 12.91
C GLY A 146 -1.08 3.88 14.36
N THR A 147 -0.55 2.69 14.61
CA THR A 147 -0.19 2.27 15.97
C THR A 147 1.24 1.75 15.99
N GLY A 148 2.13 2.51 16.65
CA GLY A 148 3.48 2.07 16.98
C GLY A 148 4.56 2.46 15.96
N GLN A 149 5.68 1.74 16.00
CA GLN A 149 6.90 2.10 15.26
C GLN A 149 6.81 1.95 13.73
N SER A 150 5.72 1.36 13.20
CA SER A 150 5.49 1.23 11.76
C SER A 150 5.28 2.57 11.06
N GLU A 151 4.80 3.61 11.78
CA GLU A 151 4.58 4.94 11.21
C GLU A 151 5.88 5.56 10.67
N TYR A 152 6.99 5.44 11.39
CA TYR A 152 8.29 5.99 10.96
C TYR A 152 8.86 5.29 9.73
N ARG A 153 8.57 3.99 9.58
CA ARG A 153 9.20 3.17 8.54
C ARG A 153 8.57 3.38 7.17
N ILE A 154 7.33 3.86 7.10
CA ILE A 154 6.70 4.18 5.81
C ILE A 154 7.40 5.30 5.07
N ALA A 155 8.08 6.22 5.79
CA ALA A 155 8.91 7.26 5.19
C ALA A 155 10.07 6.69 4.34
N ALA A 156 10.54 5.48 4.67
CA ALA A 156 11.59 4.80 3.93
C ALA A 156 11.05 3.92 2.77
N LEU A 157 9.74 3.87 2.56
CA LEU A 157 9.07 2.97 1.60
C LEU A 157 8.35 3.71 0.47
N ALA A 158 8.27 5.04 0.56
CA ALA A 158 7.54 5.85 -0.40
C ALA A 158 8.31 7.10 -0.80
N ASP A 159 8.08 7.58 -2.02
CA ASP A 159 8.67 8.81 -2.55
C ASP A 159 8.12 10.05 -1.84
N ARG A 160 6.87 9.98 -1.38
CA ARG A 160 6.22 11.03 -0.59
C ARG A 160 5.46 10.44 0.58
N LEU A 161 5.44 11.17 1.70
CA LEU A 161 4.71 10.82 2.90
C LEU A 161 3.58 11.83 3.18
N LEU A 162 2.36 11.31 3.29
CA LEU A 162 1.17 12.02 3.76
C LEU A 162 0.82 11.56 5.18
N LEU A 163 0.92 12.49 6.13
CA LEU A 163 0.41 12.32 7.48
C LEU A 163 -1.02 12.86 7.55
N VAL A 164 -1.97 12.00 7.92
CA VAL A 164 -3.36 12.39 8.17
C VAL A 164 -3.59 12.50 9.67
N ASP A 165 -4.02 13.66 10.15
CA ASP A 165 -4.35 13.88 11.55
C ASP A 165 -5.80 14.34 11.72
N GLY A 166 -6.29 14.27 12.96
CA GLY A 166 -7.59 14.82 13.33
C GLY A 166 -7.45 16.12 14.14
N PRO A 167 -8.41 17.05 14.05
CA PRO A 167 -8.32 18.37 14.70
C PRO A 167 -8.35 18.33 16.24
N ASP A 168 -8.74 17.21 16.86
CA ASP A 168 -9.11 17.12 18.29
C ASP A 168 -8.09 16.36 19.15
N ARG A 169 -6.80 16.62 18.97
CA ARG A 169 -5.76 15.83 19.66
C ARG A 169 -4.77 16.60 20.54
N GLY A 170 -4.83 17.93 20.53
CA GLY A 170 -4.11 18.81 21.48
C GLY A 170 -2.58 18.60 21.55
N ASP A 171 -1.94 19.18 22.58
CA ASP A 171 -0.48 19.12 22.78
C ASP A 171 0.07 17.71 23.04
N ILE A 172 -0.79 16.75 23.39
CA ILE A 172 -0.44 15.36 23.69
C ILE A 172 0.14 14.65 22.45
N ILE A 173 -0.26 15.06 21.24
CA ILE A 173 0.23 14.46 20.00
C ILE A 173 1.55 15.02 19.49
N GLN A 174 1.90 16.26 19.84
CA GLN A 174 3.19 16.81 19.41
C GLN A 174 4.37 16.04 20.02
N ALA A 175 4.21 15.47 21.22
CA ALA A 175 5.26 14.68 21.87
C ALA A 175 5.37 13.24 21.30
N GLU A 176 4.25 12.58 20.93
CA GLU A 176 4.26 11.22 20.38
C GLU A 176 4.59 11.16 18.88
N LYS A 177 4.37 12.24 18.15
CA LYS A 177 4.54 12.30 16.68
C LYS A 177 5.66 13.20 16.19
N ALA A 178 6.49 13.77 17.08
CA ALA A 178 7.56 14.69 16.69
C ALA A 178 8.39 14.17 15.50
N GLY A 179 8.80 12.91 15.54
CA GLY A 179 9.62 12.34 14.46
C GLY A 179 8.88 12.06 13.15
N ILE A 180 7.58 11.70 13.15
CA ILE A 180 6.85 11.43 11.90
C ILE A 180 6.40 12.72 11.21
N ILE A 181 6.11 13.76 11.99
CA ILE A 181 5.80 15.11 11.48
C ILE A 181 7.01 15.67 10.74
N GLU A 182 8.23 15.46 11.25
CA GLU A 182 9.48 15.87 10.59
C GLU A 182 9.74 15.14 9.27
N LEU A 183 9.21 13.92 9.12
CA LEU A 183 9.38 13.10 7.91
C LEU A 183 8.26 13.31 6.88
N ALA A 184 7.16 13.96 7.26
CA ALA A 184 6.01 14.14 6.40
C ALA A 184 6.24 15.24 5.35
N ASP A 185 6.04 14.93 4.08
CA ASP A 185 6.02 15.93 3.02
C ASP A 185 4.72 16.74 3.03
N ILE A 186 3.62 16.11 3.43
CA ILE A 186 2.27 16.69 3.47
C ILE A 186 1.59 16.29 4.76
N ILE A 187 0.95 17.25 5.42
CA ILE A 187 0.08 17.03 6.58
C ILE A 187 -1.34 17.46 6.21
N ALA A 188 -2.30 16.55 6.38
CA ALA A 188 -3.73 16.82 6.19
C ALA A 188 -4.44 16.73 7.55
N VAL A 189 -5.23 17.76 7.88
CA VAL A 189 -6.01 17.90 9.13
C VAL A 189 -7.49 18.03 8.81
#